data_AF-A0A933D8H1-F1
#
_entry.id   AF-A0A933D8H1-F1
#
_cell.length_a   1.000
_cell.length_b   1.000
_cell.length_c   1.000
_cell.angle_alpha   90.00
_cell.angle_beta   90.00
_cell.angle_gamma   90.00
#
_symmetry.space_group_name_H-M   'P 1'
#
loop_
_entity.id
_entity.type
_entity.pdbx_description
1 polymer ?
#
loop_
_entity_poly.entity_id
_entity_poly.type
_entity_poly.pdbx_seq_one_letter_code
_entity_poly.pdbx_strand_id
1 'polypeptide(L)'
;MNTISALTRMACTISLALYLLGCTCAPPQIASVNPASGPAGTIVEVTFTGGGLGGVVVFDGVQEETRYASNLGLGKRLRFTVPFGATTGSKNVQVLSDGQTSPAVAFQVTGSGTVPTPALDGFEVATREGKEITVIGSGFNTLSRVFVDGVEVQRYAGSSLPLREIPFDFVDNVIICTPQSDLLPGSAHTVQVRNPNNLNSNTLNITIPSRICQIEFDAIDGIPVPDYYILRNNTINTMRRSYNACGWIIELSHDNLAVADPLGGTAFSNADLYSFWQANANVPASGNFMHGAFVTMDAGGLLGIMFMNTGSVPSLPDAERRLGFAAFRNNFGTFQREERYLRTTIHEAGHGFNLLHSDGDGSITIMNQTGSLGTNWTHNFSNISCTHLTSHAISAVAPGQEAFGSSRSCNNLH
;
A
#
# COMPACT_ATOMS: atom_id res chain seq x y z
N MET A 1 -41.97 12.12 36.15
CA MET A 1 -42.70 12.21 34.86
C MET A 1 -41.71 11.83 33.78
N ASN A 2 -41.74 10.57 33.36
CA ASN A 2 -40.78 10.00 32.41
C ASN A 2 -41.43 9.95 31.03
N THR A 3 -41.08 10.90 30.17
CA THR A 3 -41.43 10.90 28.75
C THR A 3 -40.21 11.33 27.96
N ILE A 4 -39.25 10.42 27.84
CA ILE A 4 -38.32 10.39 26.69
C ILE A 4 -38.80 9.18 25.88
N SER A 5 -39.75 9.45 24.98
CA SER A 5 -40.56 8.47 24.27
C SER A 5 -39.86 7.98 22.99
N ALA A 6 -39.79 6.66 22.87
CA ALA A 6 -39.95 5.82 21.66
C ALA A 6 -39.16 6.08 20.35
N LEU A 7 -38.67 7.28 20.03
CA LEU A 7 -38.01 7.53 18.74
C LEU A 7 -36.59 6.96 18.64
N THR A 8 -35.81 6.94 19.74
CA THR A 8 -34.44 6.42 19.72
C THR A 8 -34.39 4.89 19.68
N ARG A 9 -35.45 4.21 20.14
CA ARG A 9 -35.56 2.75 20.05
C ARG A 9 -36.14 2.25 18.72
N MET A 10 -36.70 3.12 17.89
CA MET A 10 -37.22 2.78 16.56
C MET A 10 -36.13 2.81 15.48
N ALA A 11 -35.08 3.61 15.63
CA ALA A 11 -33.95 3.63 14.69
C ALA A 11 -33.07 2.36 14.77
N CYS A 12 -32.97 1.75 15.95
CA CYS A 12 -32.16 0.53 16.16
C CYS A 12 -32.86 -0.75 15.69
N THR A 13 -34.20 -0.79 15.65
CA THR A 13 -34.97 -1.91 15.08
C THR A 13 -35.24 -1.74 13.58
N ILE A 14 -35.24 -0.52 13.03
CA ILE A 14 -35.30 -0.30 11.57
C ILE A 14 -34.00 -0.75 10.89
N SER A 15 -32.83 -0.61 11.53
CA SER A 15 -31.56 -1.12 10.96
C SER A 15 -31.48 -2.65 10.90
N LEU A 16 -32.17 -3.37 11.79
CA LEU A 16 -32.23 -4.83 11.76
C LEU A 16 -33.40 -5.34 10.88
N ALA A 17 -34.49 -4.58 10.76
CA ALA A 17 -35.63 -4.92 9.88
C ALA A 17 -35.36 -4.64 8.39
N LEU A 18 -34.49 -3.68 8.05
CA LEU A 18 -34.03 -3.48 6.66
C LEU A 18 -33.12 -4.62 6.17
N TYR A 19 -32.56 -5.42 7.09
CA TYR A 19 -31.80 -6.63 6.76
C TYR A 19 -32.68 -7.84 6.42
N LEU A 20 -34.00 -7.79 6.74
CA LEU A 20 -34.98 -8.83 6.37
C LEU A 20 -35.90 -8.42 5.21
N LEU A 21 -35.93 -7.15 4.83
CA LEU A 21 -36.50 -6.73 3.55
C LEU A 21 -35.45 -7.01 2.49
N GLY A 22 -35.54 -8.18 1.85
CA GLY A 22 -34.61 -8.63 0.81
C GLY A 22 -34.34 -7.55 -0.24
N CYS A 23 -33.31 -6.75 0.01
CA CYS A 23 -32.67 -5.95 -1.01
C CYS A 23 -32.02 -6.97 -1.95
N THR A 24 -32.81 -7.47 -2.90
CA THR A 24 -32.32 -8.32 -3.97
C THR A 24 -31.40 -7.44 -4.79
N CYS A 25 -30.10 -7.51 -4.54
CA CYS A 25 -29.16 -6.92 -5.46
C CYS A 25 -29.40 -7.57 -6.84
N ALA A 26 -29.35 -6.80 -7.93
CA ALA A 26 -29.55 -7.36 -9.26
C ALA A 26 -28.63 -8.58 -9.45
N PRO A 27 -29.08 -9.69 -10.06
CA PRO A 27 -28.21 -10.86 -10.26
C PRO A 27 -26.90 -10.44 -10.95
N PRO A 28 -25.75 -11.04 -10.58
CA PRO A 28 -24.50 -10.67 -11.22
C PRO A 28 -24.56 -10.96 -12.74
N GLN A 29 -24.00 -10.07 -13.55
CA GLN A 29 -23.91 -10.21 -15.01
C GLN A 29 -22.46 -10.03 -15.43
N ILE A 30 -21.88 -11.02 -16.12
CA ILE A 30 -20.53 -10.92 -16.67
C ILE A 30 -20.57 -9.98 -17.87
N ALA A 31 -19.78 -8.91 -17.80
CA ALA A 31 -19.56 -7.96 -18.88
C ALA A 31 -18.39 -8.40 -19.79
N SER A 32 -17.35 -9.01 -19.22
CA SER A 32 -16.22 -9.54 -20.00
C SER A 32 -15.49 -10.67 -19.28
N VAL A 33 -14.85 -11.53 -20.08
CA VAL A 33 -13.86 -12.54 -19.67
C VAL A 33 -12.64 -12.33 -20.54
N ASN A 34 -11.50 -11.93 -19.95
CA ASN A 34 -10.30 -11.56 -20.69
C ASN A 34 -9.03 -12.18 -20.08
N PRO A 35 -8.28 -12.99 -20.84
CA PRO A 35 -8.60 -13.47 -22.19
C PRO A 35 -9.81 -14.41 -22.18
N ALA A 36 -10.50 -14.56 -23.32
CA ALA A 36 -11.61 -15.51 -23.48
C ALA A 36 -11.15 -16.95 -23.81
N SER A 37 -9.83 -17.15 -23.96
CA SER A 37 -9.23 -18.45 -24.22
C SER A 37 -7.79 -18.51 -23.70
N GLY A 38 -7.28 -19.73 -23.49
CA GLY A 38 -5.91 -19.96 -23.07
C GLY A 38 -5.70 -21.38 -22.55
N PRO A 39 -4.43 -21.82 -22.37
CA PRO A 39 -4.15 -23.09 -21.73
C PRO A 39 -4.52 -23.06 -20.24
N ALA A 40 -4.56 -24.23 -19.61
CA ALA A 40 -4.61 -24.35 -18.16
C ALA A 40 -3.50 -23.49 -17.51
N GLY A 41 -3.79 -22.79 -16.40
CA GLY A 41 -2.85 -21.83 -15.78
C GLY A 41 -2.96 -20.39 -16.28
N THR A 42 -3.80 -20.11 -17.29
CA THR A 42 -4.06 -18.74 -17.75
C THR A 42 -4.70 -17.93 -16.62
N ILE A 43 -4.17 -16.73 -16.33
CA ILE A 43 -4.82 -15.77 -15.46
C ILE A 43 -5.91 -15.06 -16.28
N VAL A 44 -7.14 -15.09 -15.77
CA VAL A 44 -8.32 -14.57 -16.45
C VAL A 44 -8.96 -13.50 -15.57
N GLU A 45 -9.15 -12.33 -16.15
CA GLU A 45 -9.95 -11.25 -15.59
C GLU A 45 -11.42 -11.40 -15.98
N VAL A 46 -12.31 -11.27 -15.01
CA VAL A 46 -13.76 -11.26 -15.18
C VAL A 46 -14.30 -9.94 -14.66
N THR A 47 -14.87 -9.14 -15.56
CA THR A 47 -15.57 -7.91 -15.19
C THR A 47 -17.07 -8.19 -15.13
N PHE A 48 -17.75 -7.76 -14.07
CA PHE A 48 -19.17 -8.00 -13.88
C PHE A 48 -19.89 -6.81 -13.23
N THR A 49 -21.21 -6.79 -13.41
CA THR A 49 -22.15 -5.84 -12.79
C THR A 49 -23.19 -6.60 -11.97
N GLY A 50 -24.03 -5.90 -11.19
CA GLY A 50 -24.95 -6.56 -10.25
C GLY A 50 -24.23 -7.22 -9.06
N GLY A 51 -24.96 -7.91 -8.19
CA GLY A 51 -24.45 -8.59 -7.00
C GLY A 51 -23.98 -7.65 -5.87
N GLY A 52 -23.53 -8.21 -4.76
CA GLY A 52 -23.00 -7.47 -3.61
C GLY A 52 -21.60 -6.92 -3.85
N LEU A 53 -20.96 -6.40 -2.81
CA LEU A 53 -19.61 -5.82 -2.87
C LEU A 53 -18.48 -6.84 -3.13
N GLY A 54 -18.79 -8.05 -3.61
CA GLY A 54 -17.81 -9.10 -3.86
C GLY A 54 -18.36 -10.21 -4.76
N GLY A 55 -17.53 -11.22 -5.04
CA GLY A 55 -17.93 -12.40 -5.80
C GLY A 55 -16.83 -13.43 -5.91
N VAL A 56 -17.20 -14.64 -6.32
CA VAL A 56 -16.28 -15.73 -6.66
C VAL A 56 -16.56 -16.21 -8.08
N VAL A 57 -15.52 -16.64 -8.78
CA VAL A 57 -15.66 -17.24 -10.10
C VAL A 57 -16.01 -18.70 -9.92
N VAL A 58 -16.99 -19.17 -10.67
CA VAL A 58 -17.30 -20.59 -10.83
C VAL A 58 -16.83 -20.99 -12.22
N PHE A 59 -15.83 -21.86 -12.29
CA PHE A 59 -15.27 -22.40 -13.53
C PHE A 59 -15.70 -23.86 -13.70
N ASP A 60 -16.45 -24.13 -14.76
CA ASP A 60 -16.99 -25.46 -15.08
C ASP A 60 -17.74 -26.15 -13.91
N GLY A 61 -18.46 -25.33 -13.13
CA GLY A 61 -19.23 -25.80 -11.96
C GLY A 61 -18.45 -25.86 -10.65
N VAL A 62 -17.15 -25.53 -10.64
CA VAL A 62 -16.29 -25.51 -9.44
C VAL A 62 -16.01 -24.06 -9.03
N GLN A 63 -16.16 -23.73 -7.74
CA GLN A 63 -15.75 -22.43 -7.23
C GLN A 63 -14.22 -22.33 -7.18
N GLU A 64 -13.69 -21.27 -7.77
CA GLU A 64 -12.26 -21.00 -7.84
C GLU A 64 -11.82 -19.99 -6.77
N GLU A 65 -10.57 -20.09 -6.30
CA GLU A 65 -9.96 -19.01 -5.53
C GLU A 65 -9.83 -17.77 -6.43
N THR A 66 -10.50 -16.68 -6.06
CA THR A 66 -10.46 -15.40 -6.78
C THR A 66 -9.69 -14.33 -6.04
N ARG A 67 -9.05 -13.45 -6.80
CA ARG A 67 -8.57 -12.15 -6.31
C ARG A 67 -9.58 -11.09 -6.71
N TYR A 68 -10.14 -10.39 -5.73
CA TYR A 68 -11.12 -9.32 -5.93
C TYR A 68 -10.45 -7.95 -5.85
N ALA A 69 -10.86 -7.03 -6.72
CA ALA A 69 -10.63 -5.60 -6.53
C ALA A 69 -11.94 -4.85 -6.74
N SER A 70 -12.25 -3.96 -5.80
CA SER A 70 -13.38 -3.03 -5.88
C SER A 70 -12.88 -1.62 -6.13
N ASN A 71 -12.33 -1.35 -7.31
CA ASN A 71 -12.05 0.04 -7.65
C ASN A 71 -13.38 0.80 -7.75
N LEU A 72 -13.61 1.76 -6.85
CA LEU A 72 -14.75 2.68 -6.90
C LEU A 72 -14.83 3.27 -8.32
N GLY A 73 -15.91 2.95 -9.06
CA GLY A 73 -16.20 3.53 -10.37
C GLY A 73 -15.79 2.74 -11.62
N LEU A 74 -15.11 1.58 -11.54
CA LEU A 74 -14.64 0.83 -12.73
C LEU A 74 -15.37 -0.50 -13.02
N GLY A 75 -16.49 -0.77 -12.34
CA GLY A 75 -17.14 -2.08 -12.38
C GLY A 75 -16.40 -3.11 -11.51
N LYS A 76 -17.06 -4.22 -11.18
CA LYS A 76 -16.49 -5.21 -10.27
C LYS A 76 -15.58 -6.15 -11.06
N ARG A 77 -14.35 -6.35 -10.60
CA ARG A 77 -13.34 -7.16 -11.30
C ARG A 77 -12.88 -8.31 -10.41
N LEU A 78 -12.79 -9.50 -11.00
CA LEU A 78 -12.24 -10.71 -10.38
C LEU A 78 -11.11 -11.24 -11.26
N ARG A 79 -10.06 -11.77 -10.63
CA ARG A 79 -9.07 -12.62 -11.31
C ARG A 79 -9.13 -14.03 -10.74
N PHE A 80 -9.05 -15.00 -11.64
CA PHE A 80 -8.81 -16.40 -11.28
C PHE A 80 -7.75 -16.99 -12.21
N THR A 81 -7.14 -18.09 -11.78
CA THR A 81 -6.24 -18.88 -12.62
C THR A 81 -7.01 -20.09 -13.12
N VAL A 82 -7.05 -20.30 -14.44
CA VAL A 82 -7.62 -21.54 -15.02
C VAL A 82 -6.92 -22.73 -14.36
N PRO A 83 -7.64 -23.71 -13.79
CA PRO A 83 -7.03 -24.82 -13.08
C PRO A 83 -6.02 -25.58 -13.95
N PHE A 84 -4.84 -25.92 -13.43
CA PHE A 84 -3.80 -26.65 -14.18
C PHE A 84 -4.22 -28.04 -14.67
N GLY A 85 -5.28 -28.61 -14.07
CA GLY A 85 -5.91 -29.86 -14.50
C GLY A 85 -7.09 -29.69 -15.47
N ALA A 86 -7.39 -28.46 -15.92
CA ALA A 86 -8.50 -28.19 -16.83
C ALA A 86 -8.30 -28.91 -18.18
N THR A 87 -9.33 -29.64 -18.61
CA THR A 87 -9.32 -30.32 -19.92
C THR A 87 -9.58 -29.34 -21.06
N THR A 88 -8.95 -29.59 -22.22
CA THR A 88 -9.18 -28.82 -23.46
C THR A 88 -10.65 -28.85 -23.84
N GLY A 89 -11.19 -27.70 -24.23
CA GLY A 89 -12.60 -27.55 -24.61
C GLY A 89 -13.22 -26.25 -24.11
N SER A 90 -14.47 -26.03 -24.51
CA SER A 90 -15.28 -24.93 -24.00
C SER A 90 -15.68 -25.21 -22.55
N LYS A 91 -15.44 -24.24 -21.66
CA LYS A 91 -15.73 -24.28 -20.23
C LYS A 91 -16.61 -23.11 -19.84
N ASN A 92 -17.48 -23.32 -18.87
CA ASN A 92 -18.37 -22.27 -18.39
C ASN A 92 -17.66 -21.41 -17.35
N VAL A 93 -17.70 -20.09 -17.52
CA VAL A 93 -17.32 -19.09 -16.52
C VAL A 93 -18.58 -18.42 -16.01
N GLN A 94 -18.77 -18.42 -14.69
CA GLN A 94 -19.86 -17.75 -14.00
C GLN A 94 -19.32 -16.95 -12.82
N VAL A 95 -20.09 -15.96 -12.36
CA VAL A 95 -19.84 -15.25 -11.11
C VAL A 95 -20.94 -15.57 -10.13
N LEU A 96 -20.56 -16.03 -8.94
CA LEU A 96 -21.44 -16.19 -7.78
C LEU A 96 -21.24 -14.98 -6.87
N SER A 97 -22.31 -14.25 -6.59
CA SER A 97 -22.32 -13.07 -5.71
C SER A 97 -23.67 -13.00 -4.99
N ASP A 98 -23.64 -12.81 -3.66
CA ASP A 98 -24.83 -12.76 -2.79
C ASP A 98 -25.82 -13.93 -3.01
N GLY A 99 -25.30 -15.14 -3.20
CA GLY A 99 -26.10 -16.34 -3.44
C GLY A 99 -26.76 -16.40 -4.82
N GLN A 100 -26.52 -15.43 -5.70
CA GLN A 100 -27.00 -15.42 -7.08
C GLN A 100 -25.85 -15.72 -8.05
N THR A 101 -26.15 -16.47 -9.12
CA THR A 101 -25.16 -16.86 -10.13
C THR A 101 -25.46 -16.17 -11.45
N SER A 102 -24.44 -15.66 -12.13
CA SER A 102 -24.58 -15.10 -13.47
C SER A 102 -24.91 -16.16 -14.51
N PRO A 103 -25.45 -15.76 -15.68
CA PRO A 103 -25.37 -16.60 -16.87
C PRO A 103 -23.92 -17.02 -17.16
N ALA A 104 -23.75 -18.18 -17.77
CA ALA A 104 -22.43 -18.68 -18.17
C ALA A 104 -21.90 -17.95 -19.40
N VAL A 105 -20.63 -17.59 -19.36
CA VAL A 105 -19.84 -17.13 -20.50
C VAL A 105 -18.80 -18.19 -20.81
N ALA A 106 -18.65 -18.55 -22.10
CA ALA A 106 -17.71 -19.58 -22.50
C ALA A 106 -16.26 -19.07 -22.42
N PHE A 107 -15.38 -19.91 -21.88
CA PHE A 107 -13.92 -19.77 -21.98
C PHE A 107 -13.36 -21.00 -22.69
N GLN A 108 -12.50 -20.80 -23.68
CA GLN A 108 -11.92 -21.91 -24.43
C GLN A 108 -10.57 -22.32 -23.82
N VAL A 109 -10.52 -23.48 -23.17
CA VAL A 109 -9.26 -24.10 -22.74
C VAL A 109 -8.58 -24.70 -23.97
N THR A 110 -7.36 -24.27 -24.27
CA THR A 110 -6.64 -24.64 -25.51
C THR A 110 -5.63 -25.76 -25.32
N GLY A 111 -5.26 -26.10 -24.10
CA GLY A 111 -4.29 -27.15 -23.80
C GLY A 111 -3.84 -27.12 -22.34
N SER A 112 -2.83 -27.94 -22.03
CA SER A 112 -2.09 -27.84 -20.77
C SER A 112 -1.19 -26.60 -20.79
N GLY A 113 -1.07 -25.92 -19.65
CA GLY A 113 -0.06 -24.89 -19.48
C GLY A 113 1.02 -25.33 -18.51
N THR A 114 2.13 -24.59 -18.55
CA THR A 114 3.24 -24.74 -17.61
C THR A 114 2.96 -23.91 -16.38
N VAL A 115 3.10 -24.49 -15.19
CA VAL A 115 3.07 -23.70 -13.96
C VAL A 115 4.35 -22.87 -13.90
N PRO A 116 4.27 -21.53 -13.83
CA PRO A 116 5.46 -20.72 -13.63
C PRO A 116 6.08 -21.09 -12.27
N THR A 117 7.41 -21.17 -12.25
CA THR A 117 8.14 -21.24 -10.97
C THR A 117 7.99 -19.87 -10.30
N PRO A 118 7.45 -19.78 -9.08
CA PRO A 118 7.34 -18.50 -8.40
C PRO A 118 8.74 -17.93 -8.14
N ALA A 119 8.89 -16.62 -8.14
CA ALA A 119 10.13 -15.95 -7.80
C ALA A 119 9.84 -14.78 -6.86
N LEU A 120 10.61 -14.68 -5.78
CA LEU A 120 10.56 -13.58 -4.83
C LEU A 120 11.50 -12.47 -5.25
N ASP A 121 10.97 -11.25 -5.23
CA ASP A 121 11.69 -10.00 -5.52
C ASP A 121 11.78 -9.10 -4.27
N GLY A 122 10.74 -9.10 -3.43
CA GLY A 122 10.71 -8.21 -2.27
C GLY A 122 9.77 -8.67 -1.17
N PHE A 123 9.84 -7.94 -0.06
CA PHE A 123 9.07 -8.20 1.14
C PHE A 123 8.84 -6.90 1.90
N GLU A 124 7.67 -6.79 2.53
CA GLU A 124 7.31 -5.69 3.41
C GLU A 124 6.73 -6.24 4.71
N VAL A 125 6.97 -5.50 5.79
CA VAL A 125 6.38 -5.75 7.11
C VAL A 125 5.60 -4.54 7.56
N ALA A 126 4.41 -4.78 8.09
CA ALA A 126 3.70 -3.82 8.92
C ALA A 126 3.31 -4.46 10.26
N THR A 127 3.39 -3.68 11.34
CA THR A 127 3.12 -4.17 12.70
C THR A 127 1.73 -3.79 13.22
N ARG A 128 1.12 -2.70 12.72
CA ARG A 128 -0.28 -2.32 12.95
C ARG A 128 -1.23 -3.29 12.23
N GLU A 129 -2.36 -3.60 12.87
CA GLU A 129 -3.43 -4.46 12.32
C GLU A 129 -3.01 -5.92 12.00
N GLY A 130 -2.25 -6.55 12.89
CA GLY A 130 -2.10 -8.02 12.87
C GLY A 130 -0.80 -8.56 12.26
N LYS A 131 0.29 -7.78 12.27
CA LYS A 131 1.64 -8.23 11.86
C LYS A 131 1.70 -8.65 10.39
N GLU A 132 1.16 -7.86 9.48
CA GLU A 132 1.10 -8.23 8.07
C GLU A 132 2.48 -8.42 7.43
N ILE A 133 2.58 -9.49 6.65
CA ILE A 133 3.63 -9.70 5.66
C ILE A 133 3.05 -9.41 4.29
N THR A 134 3.74 -8.59 3.49
CA THR A 134 3.51 -8.51 2.05
C THR A 134 4.70 -9.13 1.33
N VAL A 135 4.46 -10.14 0.51
CA VAL A 135 5.47 -10.77 -0.35
C VAL A 135 5.28 -10.28 -1.78
N ILE A 136 6.37 -9.86 -2.42
CA ILE A 136 6.40 -9.28 -3.76
C ILE A 136 7.22 -10.18 -4.67
N GLY A 137 6.72 -10.44 -5.88
CA GLY A 137 7.41 -11.32 -6.82
C GLY A 137 6.67 -11.55 -8.13
N SER A 138 6.99 -12.67 -8.77
CA SER A 138 6.40 -13.08 -10.05
C SER A 138 6.09 -14.57 -10.06
N GLY A 139 5.29 -15.00 -11.04
CA GLY A 139 4.86 -16.40 -11.14
C GLY A 139 3.94 -16.85 -10.00
N PHE A 140 3.40 -15.91 -9.22
CA PHE A 140 2.34 -16.24 -8.26
C PHE A 140 1.03 -16.47 -9.02
N ASN A 141 0.16 -17.23 -8.39
CA ASN A 141 -1.19 -17.48 -8.87
C ASN A 141 -2.15 -17.45 -7.69
N THR A 142 -3.44 -17.66 -7.96
CA THR A 142 -4.46 -17.65 -6.91
C THR A 142 -4.20 -18.72 -5.86
N LEU A 143 -3.52 -19.82 -6.16
CA LEU A 143 -3.26 -20.90 -5.19
C LEU A 143 -1.86 -20.86 -4.53
N SER A 144 -1.03 -19.85 -4.80
CA SER A 144 0.33 -19.76 -4.24
C SER A 144 0.34 -19.59 -2.71
N ARG A 145 1.16 -20.32 -1.98
CA ARG A 145 1.23 -20.28 -0.51
C ARG A 145 2.56 -19.70 -0.05
N VAL A 146 2.56 -18.92 1.02
CA VAL A 146 3.75 -18.29 1.61
C VAL A 146 4.18 -19.11 2.81
N PHE A 147 5.48 -19.32 2.94
CA PHE A 147 6.11 -20.03 4.05
C PHE A 147 7.12 -19.10 4.73
N VAL A 148 7.04 -19.01 6.05
CA VAL A 148 8.02 -18.32 6.89
C VAL A 148 8.67 -19.37 7.78
N ASP A 149 10.00 -19.49 7.70
CA ASP A 149 10.78 -20.52 8.40
C ASP A 149 10.25 -21.95 8.18
N GLY A 150 9.77 -22.21 6.96
CA GLY A 150 9.20 -23.49 6.57
C GLY A 150 7.77 -23.74 7.04
N VAL A 151 7.16 -22.81 7.80
CA VAL A 151 5.77 -22.87 8.25
C VAL A 151 4.89 -22.07 7.30
N GLU A 152 3.81 -22.69 6.80
CA GLU A 152 2.83 -21.99 5.96
C GLU A 152 2.13 -20.90 6.78
N VAL A 153 2.14 -19.67 6.28
CA VAL A 153 1.41 -18.55 6.90
C VAL A 153 0.05 -18.37 6.25
N GLN A 154 -0.93 -17.99 7.05
CA GLN A 154 -2.28 -17.78 6.55
C GLN A 154 -2.29 -16.56 5.63
N ARG A 155 -2.95 -16.71 4.48
CA ARG A 155 -3.28 -15.55 3.66
C ARG A 155 -4.24 -14.65 4.40
N TYR A 156 -4.03 -13.35 4.26
CA TYR A 156 -4.92 -12.37 4.85
C TYR A 156 -6.32 -12.51 4.25
N ALA A 157 -7.33 -12.70 5.12
CA ALA A 157 -8.74 -12.92 4.75
C ALA A 157 -9.66 -11.77 5.17
N GLY A 158 -9.10 -10.64 5.62
CA GLY A 158 -9.88 -9.54 6.19
C GLY A 158 -10.69 -8.76 5.15
N SER A 159 -11.96 -8.51 5.46
CA SER A 159 -12.89 -7.68 4.69
C SER A 159 -12.85 -6.19 5.06
N SER A 160 -11.89 -5.77 5.88
CA SER A 160 -11.82 -4.42 6.47
C SER A 160 -10.40 -3.87 6.51
N LEU A 161 -9.67 -3.94 5.39
CA LEU A 161 -8.59 -2.96 5.20
C LEU A 161 -9.28 -1.69 4.69
N PRO A 162 -9.29 -0.57 5.45
CA PRO A 162 -9.66 0.68 4.84
C PRO A 162 -8.59 0.97 3.78
N LEU A 163 -8.92 0.67 2.52
CA LEU A 163 -8.24 1.15 1.32
C LEU A 163 -6.74 0.79 1.18
N ARG A 164 -6.38 -0.47 1.45
CA ARG A 164 -5.19 -1.11 0.84
C ARG A 164 -5.60 -2.06 -0.28
N GLU A 165 -6.34 -1.56 -1.26
CA GLU A 165 -6.55 -2.32 -2.48
C GLU A 165 -5.19 -2.45 -3.17
N ILE A 166 -4.61 -3.66 -3.19
CA ILE A 166 -3.57 -3.97 -4.16
C ILE A 166 -4.17 -3.61 -5.51
N PRO A 167 -3.62 -2.64 -6.28
CA PRO A 167 -4.22 -2.26 -7.52
C PRO A 167 -4.32 -3.50 -8.38
N PHE A 168 -5.44 -3.65 -9.07
CA PHE A 168 -5.79 -4.88 -9.75
C PHE A 168 -4.66 -5.42 -10.64
N ASP A 169 -3.85 -4.54 -11.22
CA ASP A 169 -2.73 -4.91 -12.09
C ASP A 169 -1.57 -5.62 -11.36
N PHE A 170 -1.46 -5.47 -10.04
CA PHE A 170 -0.41 -6.06 -9.21
C PHE A 170 -0.84 -7.29 -8.41
N VAL A 171 -2.12 -7.67 -8.48
CA VAL A 171 -2.65 -8.71 -7.59
C VAL A 171 -1.98 -10.06 -7.81
N ASP A 172 -1.37 -10.34 -8.96
CA ASP A 172 -0.64 -11.60 -9.21
C ASP A 172 0.86 -11.53 -8.87
N ASN A 173 1.32 -10.38 -8.41
CA ASN A 173 2.70 -10.14 -8.01
C ASN A 173 2.85 -9.91 -6.51
N VAL A 174 1.73 -9.87 -5.78
CA VAL A 174 1.69 -9.55 -4.36
C VAL A 174 0.87 -10.61 -3.61
N ILE A 175 1.36 -11.06 -2.46
CA ILE A 175 0.62 -11.91 -1.52
C ILE A 175 0.70 -11.26 -0.14
N ILE A 176 -0.45 -10.98 0.48
CA ILE A 176 -0.52 -10.48 1.86
C ILE A 176 -0.89 -11.63 2.77
N CYS A 177 -0.15 -11.76 3.87
CA CYS A 177 -0.26 -12.84 4.83
C CYS A 177 -0.30 -12.29 6.25
N THR A 178 -0.99 -13.03 7.12
CA THR A 178 -0.94 -12.87 8.56
C THR A 178 -0.06 -14.00 9.11
N PRO A 179 1.13 -13.70 9.64
CA PRO A 179 2.00 -14.70 10.25
C PRO A 179 1.32 -15.28 11.49
N GLN A 180 1.43 -16.60 11.67
CA GLN A 180 0.88 -17.28 12.85
C GLN A 180 1.73 -17.10 14.11
N SER A 181 2.99 -16.68 13.97
CA SER A 181 3.92 -16.42 15.07
C SER A 181 4.41 -14.98 15.05
N ASP A 182 4.82 -14.49 16.22
CA ASP A 182 5.33 -13.14 16.39
C ASP A 182 6.63 -12.93 15.61
N LEU A 183 6.55 -12.24 14.47
CA LEU A 183 7.71 -11.64 13.80
C LEU A 183 8.24 -10.52 14.70
N LEU A 184 9.21 -10.84 15.54
CA LEU A 184 9.75 -9.90 16.51
C LEU A 184 10.66 -8.88 15.83
N PRO A 185 10.66 -7.60 16.24
CA PRO A 185 11.61 -6.63 15.70
C PRO A 185 13.06 -7.11 15.89
N GLY A 186 13.84 -7.11 14.81
CA GLY A 186 15.24 -7.57 14.77
C GLY A 186 15.44 -9.07 14.53
N SER A 187 14.40 -9.90 14.47
CA SER A 187 14.56 -11.32 14.18
C SER A 187 14.82 -11.58 12.70
N ALA A 188 15.64 -12.60 12.42
CA ALA A 188 15.91 -13.07 11.07
C ALA A 188 14.98 -14.23 10.72
N HIS A 189 14.45 -14.22 9.51
CA HIS A 189 13.56 -15.26 8.99
C HIS A 189 13.89 -15.60 7.54
N THR A 190 13.40 -16.75 7.11
CA THR A 190 13.40 -17.17 5.71
C THR A 190 11.98 -17.13 5.15
N VAL A 191 11.82 -16.59 3.95
CA VAL A 191 10.54 -16.54 3.24
C VAL A 191 10.64 -17.30 1.93
N GLN A 192 9.64 -18.12 1.64
CA GLN A 192 9.48 -18.82 0.37
C GLN A 192 8.02 -18.76 -0.09
N VAL A 193 7.80 -18.79 -1.40
CA VAL A 193 6.49 -19.04 -2.00
C VAL A 193 6.52 -20.38 -2.70
N ARG A 194 5.47 -21.17 -2.48
CA ARG A 194 5.26 -22.45 -3.17
C ARG A 194 3.97 -22.38 -3.98
N ASN A 195 4.02 -22.87 -5.21
CA ASN A 195 2.81 -23.01 -6.02
C ASN A 195 2.13 -24.38 -5.78
N PRO A 196 0.93 -24.64 -6.34
CA PRO A 196 0.20 -25.90 -6.13
C PRO A 196 0.92 -27.17 -6.58
N ASN A 197 1.89 -27.03 -7.48
CA ASN A 197 2.68 -28.13 -8.01
C ASN A 197 3.98 -28.35 -7.21
N ASN A 198 4.08 -27.75 -6.03
CA ASN A 198 5.24 -27.80 -5.15
C ASN A 198 6.53 -27.22 -5.73
N LEU A 199 6.45 -26.35 -6.74
CA LEU A 199 7.61 -25.57 -7.16
C LEU A 199 7.82 -24.45 -6.14
N ASN A 200 9.03 -24.38 -5.59
CA ASN A 200 9.43 -23.34 -4.64
C ASN A 200 10.07 -22.17 -5.38
N SER A 201 9.91 -20.98 -4.83
CA SER A 201 10.68 -19.81 -5.20
C SER A 201 12.12 -19.90 -4.68
N ASN A 202 12.93 -18.93 -5.07
CA ASN A 202 14.11 -18.57 -4.28
C ASN A 202 13.71 -18.28 -2.82
N THR A 203 14.62 -18.58 -1.89
CA THR A 203 14.49 -18.20 -0.48
C THR A 203 14.93 -16.75 -0.32
N LEU A 204 14.07 -15.93 0.29
CA LEU A 204 14.44 -14.60 0.73
C LEU A 204 14.84 -14.66 2.21
N ASN A 205 16.05 -14.23 2.53
CA ASN A 205 16.46 -14.02 3.92
C ASN A 205 16.07 -12.60 4.32
N ILE A 206 15.24 -12.47 5.34
CA ILE A 206 14.74 -11.19 5.82
C ILE A 206 15.17 -10.97 7.26
N THR A 207 15.33 -9.70 7.64
CA THR A 207 15.40 -9.29 9.04
C THR A 207 14.24 -8.35 9.27
N ILE A 208 13.41 -8.64 10.27
CA ILE A 208 12.31 -7.76 10.65
C ILE A 208 12.93 -6.47 11.18
N PRO A 209 12.60 -5.30 10.62
CA PRO A 209 13.13 -4.05 11.12
C PRO A 209 12.87 -3.85 12.62
N SER A 210 13.83 -3.28 13.33
CA SER A 210 13.70 -2.97 14.75
C SER A 210 13.11 -1.59 15.03
N ARG A 211 13.07 -0.72 14.02
CA ARG A 211 12.58 0.66 14.11
C ARG A 211 11.21 0.77 13.46
N ILE A 212 10.31 1.49 14.11
CA ILE A 212 8.93 1.68 13.66
C ILE A 212 8.63 3.18 13.63
N CYS A 213 7.97 3.64 12.58
CA CYS A 213 7.38 4.98 12.52
C CYS A 213 5.96 4.88 11.98
N GLN A 214 5.03 5.52 12.66
CA GLN A 214 3.71 5.80 12.12
C GLN A 214 3.81 7.02 11.22
N ILE A 215 3.19 6.95 10.06
CA ILE A 215 2.97 8.15 9.29
C ILE A 215 1.54 8.20 8.77
N GLU A 216 0.91 9.32 9.08
CA GLU A 216 -0.45 9.62 8.68
C GLU A 216 -0.44 10.52 7.46
N PHE A 217 -1.33 10.22 6.53
CA PHE A 217 -1.51 10.94 5.29
C PHE A 217 -2.86 11.63 5.24
N ASP A 218 -2.81 12.93 4.95
CA ASP A 218 -3.96 13.75 4.59
C ASP A 218 -3.75 14.39 3.24
N ALA A 219 -4.84 14.53 2.48
CA ALA A 219 -4.80 15.08 1.14
C ALA A 219 -5.91 16.11 0.92
N ILE A 220 -5.57 17.15 0.17
CA ILE A 220 -6.57 18.09 -0.35
C ILE A 220 -7.49 17.36 -1.33
N ASP A 221 -8.78 17.69 -1.31
CA ASP A 221 -9.76 17.15 -2.25
C ASP A 221 -9.30 17.26 -3.71
N GLY A 222 -9.39 16.15 -4.44
CA GLY A 222 -8.90 16.03 -5.81
C GLY A 222 -7.38 15.88 -5.98
N ILE A 223 -6.59 15.96 -4.90
CA ILE A 223 -5.16 15.62 -4.93
C ILE A 223 -5.00 14.18 -4.44
N PRO A 224 -4.62 13.23 -5.31
CA PRO A 224 -4.41 11.86 -4.86
C PRO A 224 -3.18 11.77 -3.96
N VAL A 225 -3.24 10.88 -2.98
CA VAL A 225 -2.04 10.34 -2.33
C VAL A 225 -1.23 9.56 -3.38
N PRO A 226 0.10 9.45 -3.24
CA PRO A 226 0.92 8.66 -4.16
C PRO A 226 0.43 7.22 -4.23
N ASP A 227 0.48 6.65 -5.44
CA ASP A 227 0.14 5.24 -5.64
C ASP A 227 1.00 4.37 -4.73
N TYR A 228 0.33 3.46 -4.02
CA TYR A 228 0.99 2.59 -3.07
C TYR A 228 1.95 1.61 -3.76
N TYR A 229 1.62 1.19 -4.98
CA TYR A 229 2.40 0.25 -5.79
C TYR A 229 2.72 0.87 -7.16
N ILE A 230 4.00 1.13 -7.41
CA ILE A 230 4.50 1.60 -8.69
C ILE A 230 5.34 0.51 -9.36
N LEU A 231 4.94 0.09 -10.58
CA LEU A 231 5.79 -0.76 -11.42
C LEU A 231 6.84 0.10 -12.10
N ARG A 232 8.12 -0.12 -11.78
CA ARG A 232 9.22 0.48 -12.52
C ARG A 232 10.32 -0.54 -12.70
N ASN A 233 10.84 -0.67 -13.92
CA ASN A 233 11.90 -1.63 -14.25
C ASN A 233 11.57 -3.06 -13.78
N ASN A 234 10.33 -3.51 -14.01
CA ASN A 234 9.79 -4.80 -13.57
C ASN A 234 9.84 -5.06 -12.06
N THR A 235 10.04 -4.02 -11.26
CA THR A 235 10.09 -4.06 -9.81
C THR A 235 8.88 -3.31 -9.27
N ILE A 236 8.18 -3.90 -8.30
CA ILE A 236 7.10 -3.21 -7.59
C ILE A 236 7.72 -2.38 -6.47
N ASN A 237 7.54 -1.07 -6.55
CA ASN A 237 8.11 -0.11 -5.61
C ASN A 237 6.99 0.45 -4.73
N THR A 238 7.26 0.46 -3.44
CA THR A 238 6.39 1.07 -2.43
C THR A 238 7.25 1.84 -1.44
N MET A 239 6.64 2.75 -0.70
CA MET A 239 7.32 3.43 0.40
C MET A 239 7.82 2.43 1.45
N ARG A 240 6.99 1.45 1.83
CA ARG A 240 7.36 0.45 2.84
C ARG A 240 8.55 -0.38 2.41
N ARG A 241 8.53 -0.94 1.20
CA ARG A 241 9.65 -1.72 0.66
C ARG A 241 10.97 -0.97 0.78
N SER A 242 10.96 0.32 0.42
CA SER A 242 12.14 1.18 0.45
C SER A 242 12.70 1.36 1.87
N TYR A 243 11.82 1.57 2.86
CA TYR A 243 12.20 1.74 4.26
C TYR A 243 12.50 0.43 4.99
N ASN A 244 11.76 -0.66 4.70
CA ASN A 244 12.01 -2.00 5.23
C ASN A 244 13.42 -2.45 4.87
N ALA A 245 13.86 -2.20 3.63
CA ALA A 245 15.22 -2.47 3.17
C ALA A 245 16.30 -1.70 3.95
N CYS A 246 15.96 -0.54 4.52
CA CYS A 246 16.84 0.26 5.38
C CYS A 246 16.48 0.15 6.88
N GLY A 247 15.83 -0.94 7.31
CA GLY A 247 15.63 -1.23 8.73
C GLY A 247 14.56 -0.40 9.44
N TRP A 248 13.56 0.08 8.70
CA TRP A 248 12.36 0.74 9.25
C TRP A 248 11.06 0.04 8.83
N ILE A 249 10.15 -0.17 9.77
CA ILE A 249 8.74 -0.44 9.52
C ILE A 249 8.01 0.91 9.47
N ILE A 250 7.31 1.14 8.37
CA ILE A 250 6.49 2.35 8.18
C ILE A 250 5.01 1.97 8.25
N GLU A 251 4.37 2.37 9.33
CA GLU A 251 2.94 2.19 9.56
C GLU A 251 2.16 3.35 8.95
N LEU A 252 1.77 3.17 7.69
CA LEU A 252 0.95 4.14 6.96
C LEU A 252 -0.51 4.08 7.42
N SER A 253 -1.07 5.24 7.75
CA SER A 253 -2.51 5.48 7.94
C SER A 253 -2.99 6.64 7.07
N HIS A 254 -4.25 6.61 6.69
CA HIS A 254 -4.93 7.73 6.03
C HIS A 254 -6.11 8.13 6.90
N ASP A 255 -6.30 9.42 7.16
CA ASP A 255 -7.47 9.92 7.87
C ASP A 255 -8.41 10.64 6.89
N ASN A 256 -7.98 11.80 6.37
CA ASN A 256 -8.81 12.61 5.50
C ASN A 256 -8.17 12.81 4.11
N LEU A 257 -8.74 12.13 3.11
CA LEU A 257 -8.30 12.22 1.73
C LEU A 257 -9.09 13.24 0.89
N ALA A 258 -9.95 14.03 1.53
CA ALA A 258 -10.79 15.02 0.90
C ALA A 258 -10.85 16.32 1.74
N VAL A 259 -9.70 16.76 2.25
CA VAL A 259 -9.60 18.03 2.99
C VAL A 259 -9.90 19.18 2.03
N ALA A 260 -10.81 20.07 2.41
CA ALA A 260 -11.07 21.26 1.60
C ALA A 260 -9.79 22.11 1.49
N ASP A 261 -9.45 22.58 0.28
CA ASP A 261 -8.26 23.39 0.07
C ASP A 261 -8.39 24.73 0.84
N PRO A 262 -7.62 24.96 1.91
CA PRO A 262 -7.71 26.19 2.70
C PRO A 262 -7.23 27.43 1.94
N LEU A 263 -6.46 27.23 0.85
CA LEU A 263 -5.85 28.29 0.06
C LEU A 263 -6.50 28.45 -1.32
N GLY A 264 -7.57 27.70 -1.61
CA GLY A 264 -8.36 27.85 -2.84
C GLY A 264 -7.56 27.66 -4.12
N GLY A 265 -6.60 26.73 -4.14
CA GLY A 265 -5.74 26.43 -5.28
C GLY A 265 -4.50 27.30 -5.39
N THR A 266 -4.21 28.15 -4.40
CA THR A 266 -2.95 28.91 -4.34
C THR A 266 -1.83 28.10 -3.68
N ALA A 267 -0.61 28.59 -3.80
CA ALA A 267 0.58 27.87 -3.37
C ALA A 267 0.78 27.93 -1.85
N PHE A 268 1.24 26.82 -1.27
CA PHE A 268 1.49 26.69 0.16
C PHE A 268 2.87 27.23 0.56
N SER A 269 2.93 28.02 1.63
CA SER A 269 4.16 28.33 2.35
C SER A 269 4.41 27.35 3.50
N ASN A 270 5.61 27.39 4.11
CA ASN A 270 5.89 26.61 5.32
C ASN A 270 4.92 26.91 6.49
N ALA A 271 4.43 28.15 6.59
CA ALA A 271 3.47 28.52 7.63
C ALA A 271 2.07 27.92 7.35
N ASP A 272 1.68 27.83 6.08
CA ASP A 272 0.42 27.22 5.67
C ASP A 272 0.46 25.70 5.89
N LEU A 273 1.58 25.06 5.56
CA LEU A 273 1.80 23.63 5.82
C LEU A 273 1.74 23.32 7.32
N TYR A 274 2.35 24.16 8.15
CA TYR A 274 2.26 24.02 9.60
C TYR A 274 0.82 24.19 10.11
N SER A 275 0.06 25.15 9.56
CA SER A 275 -1.34 25.34 9.92
C SER A 275 -2.22 24.16 9.46
N PHE A 276 -1.94 23.61 8.28
CA PHE A 276 -2.59 22.41 7.76
C PHE A 276 -2.32 21.21 8.67
N TRP A 277 -1.07 21.02 9.11
CA TRP A 277 -0.69 19.99 10.07
C TRP A 277 -1.47 20.13 11.39
N GLN A 278 -1.49 21.32 11.98
CA GLN A 278 -2.20 21.55 13.24
C GLN A 278 -3.70 21.23 13.17
N ALA A 279 -4.30 21.46 12.00
CA ALA A 279 -5.74 21.29 11.80
C ALA A 279 -6.13 19.83 11.53
N ASN A 280 -5.24 19.01 10.96
CA ASN A 280 -5.59 17.69 10.43
C ASN A 280 -4.81 16.52 11.05
N ALA A 281 -3.59 16.72 11.54
CA ALA A 281 -2.78 15.61 12.04
C ALA A 281 -3.36 14.99 13.33
N ASN A 282 -3.62 13.68 13.30
CA ASN A 282 -4.04 12.87 14.44
C ASN A 282 -2.82 12.25 15.12
N VAL A 283 -2.04 13.10 15.78
CA VAL A 283 -0.83 12.69 16.49
C VAL A 283 -1.16 11.62 17.56
N PRO A 284 -0.58 10.41 17.49
CA PRO A 284 -0.82 9.36 18.47
C PRO A 284 -0.20 9.73 19.81
N ALA A 285 -0.76 9.18 20.89
CA ALA A 285 -0.30 9.44 22.26
C ALA A 285 1.15 8.96 22.53
N SER A 286 1.69 8.07 21.70
CA SER A 286 3.03 7.50 21.87
C SER A 286 3.58 6.95 20.56
N GLY A 287 4.90 6.83 20.48
CA GLY A 287 5.60 6.27 19.33
C GLY A 287 6.13 7.35 18.39
N ASN A 288 6.95 6.93 17.43
CA ASN A 288 7.46 7.81 16.39
C ASN A 288 6.33 8.10 15.39
N PHE A 289 5.99 9.37 15.18
CA PHE A 289 4.89 9.79 14.31
C PHE A 289 5.25 10.96 13.40
N MET A 290 4.98 10.82 12.11
CA MET A 290 5.16 11.87 11.11
C MET A 290 3.86 12.11 10.33
N HIS A 291 3.61 13.35 9.96
CA HIS A 291 2.48 13.69 9.08
C HIS A 291 2.95 13.91 7.64
N GLY A 292 2.21 13.37 6.68
CA GLY A 292 2.41 13.59 5.25
C GLY A 292 1.22 14.36 4.68
N ALA A 293 1.50 15.55 4.13
CA ALA A 293 0.49 16.41 3.52
C ALA A 293 0.59 16.36 1.99
N PHE A 294 -0.53 16.04 1.34
CA PHE A 294 -0.63 16.05 -0.12
C PHE A 294 -1.47 17.24 -0.56
N VAL A 295 -0.78 18.31 -0.92
CA VAL A 295 -1.37 19.61 -1.22
C VAL A 295 -1.09 20.03 -2.66
N THR A 296 -1.71 21.12 -3.11
CA THR A 296 -1.76 21.50 -4.53
C THR A 296 -0.38 21.81 -5.11
N MET A 297 0.27 22.88 -4.67
CA MET A 297 1.55 23.34 -5.21
C MET A 297 2.37 24.15 -4.20
N ASP A 298 3.69 24.15 -4.39
CA ASP A 298 4.62 25.06 -3.72
C ASP A 298 4.87 26.33 -4.56
N ALA A 299 5.05 27.46 -3.89
CA ALA A 299 5.22 28.77 -4.53
C ALA A 299 6.57 28.92 -5.23
N GLY A 300 7.59 28.20 -4.74
CA GLY A 300 8.93 28.13 -5.33
C GLY A 300 9.10 27.05 -6.39
N GLY A 301 8.03 26.29 -6.70
CA GLY A 301 8.10 25.17 -7.65
C GLY A 301 8.79 23.93 -7.09
N LEU A 302 8.95 23.82 -5.76
CA LEU A 302 9.50 22.61 -5.12
C LEU A 302 8.57 21.42 -5.35
N LEU A 303 9.16 20.24 -5.49
CA LEU A 303 8.40 18.99 -5.68
C LEU A 303 7.93 18.40 -4.34
N GLY A 304 8.64 18.72 -3.26
CA GLY A 304 8.33 18.35 -1.90
C GLY A 304 9.17 19.17 -0.92
N ILE A 305 8.78 19.13 0.36
CA ILE A 305 9.51 19.80 1.44
C ILE A 305 9.26 19.11 2.78
N MET A 306 10.30 18.99 3.60
CA MET A 306 10.14 18.77 5.04
C MET A 306 9.80 20.09 5.72
N PHE A 307 8.62 20.19 6.31
CA PHE A 307 8.20 21.40 7.01
C PHE A 307 8.41 21.28 8.52
N MET A 308 8.55 22.44 9.15
CA MET A 308 8.96 22.58 10.54
C MET A 308 8.01 23.49 11.32
N ASN A 309 7.99 23.37 12.65
CA ASN A 309 7.38 24.39 13.51
C ASN A 309 8.10 25.72 13.26
N THR A 310 7.36 26.70 12.72
CA THR A 310 7.88 28.04 12.38
C THR A 310 8.03 28.95 13.59
N GLY A 311 7.61 28.51 14.79
CA GLY A 311 7.89 29.19 16.03
C GLY A 311 9.39 29.33 16.22
N SER A 312 9.90 30.56 16.16
CA SER A 312 11.31 30.87 16.39
C SER A 312 11.68 30.45 17.81
N VAL A 313 12.17 29.23 17.97
CA VAL A 313 12.83 28.78 19.21
C VAL A 313 14.30 28.56 18.87
N PRO A 314 15.14 29.63 18.85
CA PRO A 314 16.53 29.56 18.43
C PRO A 314 17.39 28.56 19.22
N SER A 315 16.88 28.06 20.34
CA SER A 315 17.55 27.14 21.25
C SER A 315 17.26 25.65 21.03
N LEU A 316 16.33 25.27 20.14
CA LEU A 316 16.05 23.86 19.84
C LEU A 316 16.88 23.43 18.61
N PRO A 317 17.65 22.32 18.67
CA PRO A 317 18.31 21.72 17.52
C PRO A 317 17.34 21.48 16.35
N ASP A 318 17.80 21.55 15.09
CA ASP A 318 16.93 21.41 13.91
C ASP A 318 16.23 20.04 13.78
N ALA A 319 16.77 19.00 14.43
CA ALA A 319 16.12 17.69 14.55
C ALA A 319 14.82 17.74 15.37
N GLU A 320 14.68 18.72 16.26
CA GLU A 320 13.50 18.88 17.11
C GLU A 320 12.36 19.65 16.43
N ARG A 321 12.57 20.21 15.22
CA ARG A 321 11.58 21.10 14.57
C ARG A 321 10.76 20.44 13.47
N ARG A 322 11.16 19.26 12.99
CA ARG A 322 10.58 18.57 11.82
C ARG A 322 9.30 17.82 12.20
N LEU A 323 8.14 18.27 11.69
CA LEU A 323 6.81 17.76 12.10
C LEU A 323 6.13 16.89 11.04
N GLY A 324 6.50 17.11 9.79
CA GLY A 324 5.90 16.42 8.66
C GLY A 324 6.54 16.86 7.36
N PHE A 325 6.07 16.28 6.28
CA PHE A 325 6.50 16.63 4.95
C PHE A 325 5.29 16.90 4.05
N ALA A 326 5.53 17.64 2.99
CA ALA A 326 4.57 17.84 1.93
C ALA A 326 5.13 17.38 0.59
N ALA A 327 4.27 16.84 -0.27
CA ALA A 327 4.59 16.55 -1.66
C ALA A 327 3.57 17.23 -2.58
N PHE A 328 4.06 17.89 -3.63
CA PHE A 328 3.28 18.82 -4.45
C PHE A 328 3.01 18.22 -5.83
N ARG A 329 1.93 17.43 -5.96
CA ARG A 329 1.65 16.67 -7.19
C ARG A 329 1.55 17.57 -8.44
N ASN A 330 1.02 18.79 -8.31
CA ASN A 330 0.82 19.66 -9.47
C ASN A 330 2.13 20.27 -10.00
N ASN A 331 3.22 20.22 -9.22
CA ASN A 331 4.54 20.68 -9.65
C ASN A 331 5.26 19.65 -10.53
N PHE A 332 4.70 18.43 -10.68
CA PHE A 332 5.22 17.42 -11.59
C PHE A 332 4.61 17.58 -13.00
N GLY A 333 5.49 17.51 -14.02
CA GLY A 333 5.07 17.31 -15.39
C GLY A 333 4.24 16.03 -15.58
N THR A 334 3.71 15.81 -16.79
CA THR A 334 2.90 14.60 -17.08
C THR A 334 3.75 13.35 -17.21
N PHE A 335 5.02 13.48 -17.57
CA PHE A 335 5.92 12.36 -17.78
C PHE A 335 6.31 11.69 -16.45
N GLN A 336 5.96 10.40 -16.29
CA GLN A 336 6.27 9.58 -15.10
C GLN A 336 5.81 10.24 -13.80
N ARG A 337 4.69 10.96 -13.85
CA ARG A 337 4.18 11.77 -12.73
C ARG A 337 4.07 10.98 -11.45
N GLU A 338 3.33 9.88 -11.45
CA GLU A 338 3.05 9.11 -10.23
C GLU A 338 4.31 8.44 -9.68
N GLU A 339 5.20 7.96 -10.57
CA GLU A 339 6.46 7.35 -10.16
C GLU A 339 7.38 8.37 -9.45
N ARG A 340 7.45 9.59 -9.99
CA ARG A 340 8.21 10.71 -9.43
C ARG A 340 7.57 11.24 -8.15
N TYR A 341 6.25 11.27 -8.10
CA TYR A 341 5.49 11.69 -6.93
C TYR A 341 5.75 10.78 -5.74
N LEU A 342 5.62 9.45 -5.91
CA LEU A 342 5.99 8.48 -4.88
C LEU A 342 7.46 8.63 -4.46
N ARG A 343 8.38 8.78 -5.42
CA ARG A 343 9.80 8.94 -5.12
C ARG A 343 10.07 10.17 -4.24
N THR A 344 9.46 11.31 -4.57
CA THR A 344 9.57 12.52 -3.76
C THR A 344 8.97 12.30 -2.38
N THR A 345 7.80 11.68 -2.26
CA THR A 345 7.21 11.33 -0.95
C THR A 345 8.17 10.52 -0.08
N ILE A 346 8.82 9.50 -0.66
CA ILE A 346 9.81 8.69 0.08
C ILE A 346 11.03 9.54 0.46
N HIS A 347 11.52 10.41 -0.43
CA HIS A 347 12.65 11.32 -0.17
C HIS A 347 12.35 12.27 0.98
N GLU A 348 11.21 12.99 0.92
CA GLU A 348 10.86 14.00 1.90
C GLU A 348 10.58 13.38 3.28
N ALA A 349 9.91 12.23 3.33
CA ALA A 349 9.80 11.47 4.57
C ALA A 349 11.18 11.08 5.11
N GLY A 350 12.14 10.82 4.22
CA GLY A 350 13.50 10.44 4.56
C GLY A 350 14.18 11.52 5.39
N HIS A 351 13.93 12.79 5.09
CA HIS A 351 14.45 13.90 5.88
C HIS A 351 14.04 13.81 7.35
N GLY A 352 12.83 13.34 7.67
CA GLY A 352 12.47 13.06 9.05
C GLY A 352 13.33 11.96 9.68
N PHE A 353 13.64 10.91 8.94
CA PHE A 353 14.54 9.83 9.39
C PHE A 353 16.04 10.19 9.31
N ASN A 354 16.38 11.48 9.24
CA ASN A 354 17.75 11.97 9.14
C ASN A 354 18.49 11.47 7.89
N LEU A 355 17.83 11.51 6.73
CA LEU A 355 18.42 11.19 5.43
C LEU A 355 19.75 11.92 5.19
N LEU A 356 20.75 11.21 4.67
CA LEU A 356 22.10 11.71 4.44
C LEU A 356 22.33 12.09 2.97
N HIS A 357 22.44 13.37 2.65
CA HIS A 357 22.54 13.86 1.26
C HIS A 357 23.96 13.80 0.65
N SER A 358 24.97 13.41 1.42
CA SER A 358 26.38 13.51 1.00
C SER A 358 26.78 12.49 -0.07
N ASP A 359 25.90 11.58 -0.46
CA ASP A 359 26.19 10.42 -1.30
C ASP A 359 25.67 10.52 -2.73
N GLY A 360 25.24 11.71 -3.19
CA GLY A 360 24.70 12.01 -4.52
C GLY A 360 25.22 11.09 -5.61
N ASP A 361 24.49 10.01 -5.86
CA ASP A 361 24.98 8.81 -6.56
C ASP A 361 24.84 8.90 -8.09
N GLY A 362 24.84 10.12 -8.62
CA GLY A 362 24.66 10.38 -10.05
C GLY A 362 23.21 10.26 -10.53
N SER A 363 22.23 10.67 -9.72
CA SER A 363 20.80 10.71 -10.08
C SER A 363 20.08 9.35 -10.16
N ILE A 364 20.55 8.32 -9.44
CA ILE A 364 19.99 6.95 -9.54
C ILE A 364 19.08 6.61 -8.36
N THR A 365 19.55 6.71 -7.12
CA THR A 365 18.75 6.40 -5.93
C THR A 365 17.90 7.58 -5.50
N ILE A 366 17.02 7.38 -4.51
CA ILE A 366 16.16 8.39 -3.88
C ILE A 366 16.92 9.64 -3.43
N MET A 367 18.23 9.56 -3.23
CA MET A 367 19.07 10.63 -2.67
C MET A 367 19.13 11.90 -3.51
N ASN A 368 18.91 11.79 -4.81
CA ASN A 368 18.91 12.96 -5.68
C ASN A 368 17.53 13.61 -5.72
N GLN A 369 17.47 14.91 -5.95
CA GLN A 369 16.19 15.58 -6.14
C GLN A 369 15.47 15.03 -7.38
N THR A 370 14.17 14.79 -7.27
CA THR A 370 13.36 14.19 -8.33
C THR A 370 13.35 15.05 -9.62
N GLY A 371 13.59 16.35 -9.51
CA GLY A 371 13.65 17.29 -10.65
C GLY A 371 14.86 17.10 -11.56
N SER A 372 15.91 16.40 -11.13
CA SER A 372 17.19 16.28 -11.85
C SER A 372 17.48 14.86 -12.33
N LEU A 373 16.45 14.00 -12.41
CA LEU A 373 16.60 12.59 -12.77
C LEU A 373 16.65 12.37 -14.28
N GLY A 374 17.61 11.53 -14.71
CA GLY A 374 17.63 10.92 -16.03
C GLY A 374 16.57 9.82 -16.18
N THR A 375 16.82 8.82 -17.04
CA THR A 375 15.90 7.69 -17.24
C THR A 375 16.16 6.50 -16.30
N ASN A 376 17.39 6.35 -15.81
CA ASN A 376 17.83 5.20 -15.03
C ASN A 376 17.89 5.52 -13.53
N TRP A 377 16.72 5.61 -12.90
CA TRP A 377 16.58 5.83 -11.46
C TRP A 377 15.66 4.79 -10.81
N THR A 378 15.78 4.69 -9.49
CA THR A 378 15.08 3.71 -8.63
C THR A 378 14.41 4.38 -7.42
N HIS A 379 13.53 3.64 -6.74
CA HIS A 379 12.94 4.04 -5.46
C HIS A 379 13.73 3.52 -4.25
N ASN A 380 14.95 3.01 -4.45
CA ASN A 380 15.79 2.56 -3.34
C ASN A 380 16.61 3.73 -2.80
N PHE A 381 16.92 3.70 -1.51
CA PHE A 381 18.01 4.48 -0.94
C PHE A 381 19.35 3.92 -1.42
N SER A 382 20.40 4.74 -1.41
CA SER A 382 21.75 4.24 -1.62
C SER A 382 22.17 3.31 -0.47
N ASN A 383 23.21 2.50 -0.69
CA ASN A 383 23.80 1.67 0.37
C ASN A 383 24.29 2.51 1.57
N ILE A 384 24.85 3.69 1.30
CA ILE A 384 25.34 4.60 2.34
C ILE A 384 24.16 5.13 3.15
N SER A 385 23.11 5.58 2.47
CA SER A 385 21.90 6.08 3.12
C SER A 385 21.15 4.99 3.88
N CYS A 386 21.02 3.78 3.35
CA CYS A 386 20.48 2.65 4.12
C CYS A 386 21.34 2.32 5.35
N THR A 387 22.67 2.31 5.22
CA THR A 387 23.58 2.07 6.36
C THR A 387 23.43 3.16 7.41
N HIS A 388 23.32 4.42 6.98
CA HIS A 388 23.05 5.53 7.87
C HIS A 388 21.69 5.36 8.56
N LEU A 389 20.60 5.17 7.81
CA LEU A 389 19.23 4.98 8.32
C LEU A 389 19.10 3.84 9.33
N THR A 390 19.84 2.74 9.14
CA THR A 390 19.84 1.58 10.04
C THR A 390 20.64 1.82 11.32
N SER A 391 21.76 2.55 11.26
CA SER A 391 22.76 2.59 12.34
C SER A 391 22.81 3.90 13.14
N HIS A 392 22.33 5.04 12.61
CA HIS A 392 22.38 6.30 13.33
C HIS A 392 21.48 6.28 14.59
N ALA A 393 21.82 7.04 15.63
CA ALA A 393 21.08 7.04 16.88
C ALA A 393 19.61 7.44 16.66
N ILE A 394 18.66 6.72 17.27
CA ILE A 394 17.22 7.05 17.16
C ILE A 394 16.91 8.45 17.71
N SER A 395 17.74 8.99 18.62
CA SER A 395 17.63 10.37 19.10
C SER A 395 17.98 11.42 18.04
N ALA A 396 18.54 11.00 16.90
CA ALA A 396 18.85 11.87 15.77
C ALA A 396 17.79 11.81 14.65
N VAL A 397 16.71 11.03 14.81
CA VAL A 397 15.54 11.10 13.92
C VAL A 397 14.49 12.07 14.44
N ALA A 398 13.75 12.63 13.49
CA ALA A 398 12.51 13.35 13.71
C ALA A 398 11.40 12.61 12.95
N PRO A 399 10.62 11.75 13.61
CA PRO A 399 10.21 11.85 15.02
C PRO A 399 10.85 10.71 15.84
N GLY A 400 11.77 11.01 16.76
CA GLY A 400 12.41 10.01 17.62
C GLY A 400 11.68 9.77 18.95
N GLN A 401 12.11 8.73 19.69
CA GLN A 401 11.57 8.27 20.99
C GLN A 401 11.65 9.28 22.14
N GLU A 402 12.12 10.49 21.88
CA GLU A 402 11.88 11.63 22.74
C GLU A 402 11.40 12.76 21.84
N ALA A 403 10.09 12.99 21.79
CA ALA A 403 9.64 14.37 21.72
C ALA A 403 10.15 15.04 23.01
N PHE A 404 11.39 15.53 22.98
CA PHE A 404 12.00 16.45 23.93
C PHE A 404 12.29 15.93 25.35
N GLY A 405 13.37 15.17 25.49
CA GLY A 405 14.21 15.16 26.70
C GLY A 405 15.50 15.95 26.42
N SER A 406 15.72 17.02 27.17
CA SER A 406 16.86 17.93 27.00
C SER A 406 18.19 17.17 26.94
N SER A 407 18.98 17.43 25.89
CA SER A 407 20.43 17.15 25.74
C SER A 407 20.82 16.06 24.74
N ARG A 408 20.87 16.41 23.44
CA ARG A 408 22.02 16.15 22.53
C ARG A 408 21.74 16.73 21.13
N SER A 409 22.60 17.63 20.66
CA SER A 409 22.55 18.16 19.29
C SER A 409 23.33 17.26 18.32
N CYS A 410 22.81 17.10 17.10
CA CYS A 410 23.55 16.60 15.94
C CYS A 410 23.88 17.77 15.01
N ASN A 411 24.75 18.68 15.45
CA ASN A 411 25.44 19.61 14.56
C ASN A 411 26.87 19.10 14.42
N ASN A 412 27.23 18.53 13.25
CA ASN A 412 28.60 18.57 12.68
C ASN A 412 28.76 17.70 11.41
N LEU A 413 27.79 17.70 10.49
CA LEU A 413 28.03 17.20 9.13
C LEU A 413 27.26 18.07 8.13
N HIS A 414 27.87 19.22 7.80
CA HIS A 414 27.58 19.99 6.59
C HIS A 414 28.68 19.75 5.58
#